data_AF-A0A949J640-F1
#
_entry.id   AF-A0A949J640-F1
#
_cell.length_a   1.000
_cell.length_b   1.000
_cell.length_c   1.000
_cell.angle_alpha   90.00
_cell.angle_beta   90.00
_cell.angle_gamma   90.00
#
_symmetry.space_group_name_H-M   'P 1'
#
loop_
_entity.id
_entity.type
_entity.pdbx_description
1 polymer ?
#
loop_
_entity_poly.entity_id
_entity_poly.type
_entity_poly.pdbx_seq_one_letter_code
_entity_poly.pdbx_strand_id
1 'polypeptide(L)'
;MALTLPAAGASTSSTTTSTPVASGAQWQTAWTSPMDYFYSNEAHQPIPASNATYRDIAQLAVGGQSIKIQLSNTWSTTPTTFAAVTIGVQQSGAAVVAGSLVPVTFQGRSSITIAAGQRVMSDPVAISVRAGESLSISLWVASSATVSLHNCCVGHIDSYGTVDGAGNQVHNPSAAKFIYADYNMRWLSAIAVSGTPAQATVVAFGDSITEGFNNSGVGWPTPLQQRISQLPPDQQVSVVDEGIAGNTVSVFPPYTSYAEVDGGLPGVTRVGPDALDLPGVKYIVMLLGTNDIWFGAGGENMKHPIAPYGSAASIEAAMSSIIAQSHAHGVKIIGATLLPRSSFNGGNGESREIWTPSDQSILTAVNAWILSPQSGFDATINLGAVMGDVYNGACQPATPFAPYYTVDNLHPNTAGQTAMANAISTTLFGIPQAPQVTSSVVATPTPNCPAATLAAQVLAKGRAIPTTTTSTTTSTTTTTTTTIAPTHRGVVARVVSWAKVLGIVLAVLAVIVVILRIRRRRRAIRRRQQARAAIRDYRRPGGPPPPGGSPRRRR
;
A
#
# COMPACT_ATOMS: atom_id res chain seq x y z
N MET A 1 63.26 61.41 18.74
CA MET A 1 61.87 60.92 18.81
C MET A 1 61.88 59.44 18.49
N ALA A 2 61.84 58.57 19.49
CA ALA A 2 61.78 57.12 19.27
C ALA A 2 60.47 56.62 19.88
N LEU A 3 59.47 56.45 19.02
CA LEU A 3 58.18 55.86 19.36
C LEU A 3 58.37 54.34 19.54
N THR A 4 58.28 53.88 20.78
CA THR A 4 58.16 52.47 21.13
C THR A 4 56.69 52.10 21.37
N LEU A 5 56.20 51.13 20.60
CA LEU A 5 54.86 50.53 20.67
C LEU A 5 54.57 49.93 22.06
N PRO A 6 53.33 50.05 22.60
CA PRO A 6 52.94 49.35 23.81
C PRO A 6 52.39 47.94 23.52
N ALA A 7 52.54 47.11 24.54
CA ALA A 7 52.34 45.66 24.58
C ALA A 7 50.87 45.21 24.52
N ALA A 8 50.71 43.93 24.16
CA ALA A 8 49.46 43.20 24.00
C ALA A 8 48.64 43.11 25.30
N GLY A 9 47.35 43.47 25.21
CA GLY A 9 46.33 43.15 26.21
C GLY A 9 45.56 41.88 25.81
N ALA A 10 45.49 40.92 26.72
CA ALA A 10 44.74 39.68 26.56
C ALA A 10 43.22 39.94 26.60
N SER A 11 42.51 39.55 25.54
CA SER A 11 41.06 39.51 25.50
C SER A 11 40.57 38.09 25.77
N THR A 12 39.80 37.93 26.85
CA THR A 12 39.12 36.70 27.26
C THR A 12 38.13 36.23 26.19
N SER A 13 38.35 35.05 25.62
CA SER A 13 37.40 34.39 24.73
C SER A 13 36.20 33.86 25.53
N SER A 14 35.02 34.40 25.26
CA SER A 14 33.75 33.82 25.70
C SER A 14 33.50 32.54 24.91
N THR A 15 33.66 31.39 25.55
CA THR A 15 33.28 30.09 24.99
C THR A 15 31.75 30.04 24.87
N THR A 16 31.23 30.33 23.70
CA THR A 16 29.86 29.96 23.33
C THR A 16 29.78 28.44 23.32
N THR A 17 29.18 27.87 24.36
CA THR A 17 28.73 26.49 24.38
C THR A 17 27.81 26.27 23.18
N SER A 18 28.34 25.60 22.16
CA SER A 18 27.54 25.03 21.09
C SER A 18 26.58 24.01 21.71
N THR A 19 25.29 24.35 21.71
CA THR A 19 24.21 23.41 21.97
C THR A 19 24.43 22.19 21.07
N PRO A 20 24.30 20.95 21.58
CA PRO A 20 24.44 19.77 20.74
C PRO A 20 23.40 19.85 19.62
N VAL A 21 23.85 19.67 18.37
CA VAL A 21 22.96 19.47 17.22
C VAL A 21 22.00 18.34 17.59
N ALA A 22 20.70 18.65 17.60
CA ALA A 22 19.66 17.67 17.81
C ALA A 22 19.90 16.46 16.90
N SER A 23 19.74 15.25 17.46
CA SER A 23 19.68 13.99 16.72
C SER A 23 18.95 14.20 15.39
N GLY A 24 19.55 13.74 14.27
CA GLY A 24 19.10 14.04 12.91
C GLY A 24 17.57 14.07 12.77
N ALA A 25 17.06 15.12 12.12
CA ALA A 25 15.63 15.41 12.04
C ALA A 25 14.82 14.14 11.73
N GLN A 26 13.88 13.79 12.61
CA GLN A 26 12.99 12.66 12.37
C GLN A 26 12.01 13.03 11.26
N TRP A 27 12.01 12.22 10.20
CA TRP A 27 11.12 12.36 9.06
C TRP A 27 9.95 11.40 9.23
N GLN A 28 8.74 11.89 8.95
CA GLN A 28 7.51 11.08 8.86
C GLN A 28 6.97 11.22 7.45
N THR A 29 6.60 10.12 6.81
CA THR A 29 5.84 10.17 5.55
C THR A 29 4.46 10.72 5.83
N ALA A 30 4.09 11.81 5.14
CA ALA A 30 2.84 12.55 5.31
C ALA A 30 1.85 12.32 4.17
N TRP A 31 2.29 11.76 3.04
CA TRP A 31 1.45 11.41 1.91
C TRP A 31 2.19 10.40 1.02
N THR A 32 1.44 9.54 0.34
CA THR A 32 1.95 8.53 -0.59
C THR A 32 1.01 8.38 -1.79
N SER A 33 1.59 7.88 -2.89
CA SER A 33 0.86 7.29 -4.01
C SER A 33 1.74 6.16 -4.58
N PRO A 34 1.35 4.89 -4.42
CA PRO A 34 2.09 3.80 -5.02
C PRO A 34 1.98 3.88 -6.54
N MET A 35 3.10 3.75 -7.24
CA MET A 35 3.03 3.70 -8.70
C MET A 35 2.45 2.35 -9.15
N ASP A 36 1.35 2.40 -9.90
CA ASP A 36 0.87 1.28 -10.69
C ASP A 36 1.23 1.48 -12.17
N TYR A 37 0.94 0.47 -12.98
CA TYR A 37 1.31 0.49 -14.37
C TYR A 37 0.16 1.10 -15.18
N PHE A 38 0.38 2.20 -15.89
CA PHE A 38 -0.64 2.70 -16.81
C PHE A 38 -0.10 3.24 -18.15
N TYR A 39 -0.82 2.86 -19.21
CA TYR A 39 -0.66 3.26 -20.61
C TYR A 39 -2.04 3.69 -21.13
N SER A 40 -2.14 4.70 -22.00
CA SER A 40 -3.44 5.31 -22.37
C SER A 40 -4.39 4.40 -23.16
N ASN A 41 -5.67 4.79 -23.12
CA ASN A 41 -6.89 3.97 -23.07
C ASN A 41 -7.39 3.43 -24.42
N GLU A 42 -6.60 3.48 -25.50
CA GLU A 42 -7.04 2.94 -26.80
C GLU A 42 -5.98 2.06 -27.49
N ALA A 43 -4.72 2.14 -27.07
CA ALA A 43 -3.61 1.47 -27.75
C ALA A 43 -2.53 0.90 -26.83
N HIS A 44 -2.73 0.97 -25.50
CA HIS A 44 -1.70 0.64 -24.52
C HIS A 44 -0.37 1.34 -24.89
N GLN A 45 -0.42 2.65 -25.14
CA GLN A 45 0.77 3.46 -25.44
C GLN A 45 1.15 4.33 -24.24
N PRO A 46 2.46 4.54 -23.97
CA PRO A 46 2.88 5.35 -22.84
C PRO A 46 2.29 6.75 -22.99
N ILE A 47 1.76 7.35 -21.92
CA ILE A 47 1.43 8.79 -21.96
C ILE A 47 2.75 9.53 -22.13
N PRO A 48 2.98 10.22 -23.27
CA PRO A 48 4.20 10.98 -23.45
C PRO A 48 4.02 12.34 -22.78
N ALA A 49 5.08 12.80 -22.14
CA ALA A 49 5.27 14.20 -21.77
C ALA A 49 6.40 14.74 -22.64
N SER A 50 6.21 15.87 -23.33
CA SER A 50 7.26 16.46 -24.16
C SER A 50 7.35 17.97 -23.99
N ASN A 51 8.42 18.43 -23.33
CA ASN A 51 8.62 19.84 -23.02
C ASN A 51 7.37 20.46 -22.33
N ALA A 52 6.92 19.79 -21.28
CA ALA A 52 5.67 20.07 -20.58
C ALA A 52 5.86 20.06 -19.06
N THR A 53 5.01 20.82 -18.36
CA THR A 53 5.00 20.86 -16.89
C THR A 53 3.74 20.18 -16.37
N TYR A 54 3.90 19.26 -15.45
CA TYR A 54 2.81 18.64 -14.70
C TYR A 54 2.83 19.12 -13.25
N ARG A 55 1.68 19.11 -12.60
CA ARG A 55 1.48 19.60 -11.24
C ARG A 55 0.60 18.62 -10.47
N ASP A 56 1.24 17.79 -9.64
CA ASP A 56 0.57 16.83 -8.77
C ASP A 56 0.12 17.52 -7.47
N ILE A 57 -1.05 17.13 -6.95
CA ILE A 57 -1.69 17.72 -5.78
C ILE A 57 -1.77 16.70 -4.65
N ALA A 58 -1.05 16.93 -3.55
CA ALA A 58 -0.98 15.99 -2.44
C ALA A 58 -1.49 16.60 -1.14
N GLN A 59 -2.55 16.05 -0.55
CA GLN A 59 -3.05 16.47 0.76
C GLN A 59 -2.29 15.77 1.89
N LEU A 60 -1.68 16.54 2.78
CA LEU A 60 -0.83 15.98 3.83
C LEU A 60 -1.64 15.45 5.03
N ALA A 61 -1.33 14.24 5.48
CA ALA A 61 -1.86 13.68 6.72
C ALA A 61 -1.37 14.46 7.95
N VAL A 62 -0.09 14.88 7.96
CA VAL A 62 0.54 15.63 9.05
C VAL A 62 1.38 16.79 8.53
N GLY A 63 1.46 17.86 9.31
CA GLY A 63 2.28 19.04 8.98
C GLY A 63 3.75 18.90 9.40
N GLY A 64 4.58 19.88 9.03
CA GLY A 64 6.00 19.95 9.37
C GLY A 64 6.67 21.24 8.91
N GLN A 65 7.98 21.35 9.11
CA GLN A 65 8.79 22.55 8.83
C GLN A 65 9.76 22.37 7.67
N SER A 66 9.95 21.14 7.20
CA SER A 66 10.70 20.87 5.98
C SER A 66 10.16 19.63 5.31
N ILE A 67 10.28 19.59 3.99
CA ILE A 67 9.69 18.57 3.14
C ILE A 67 10.77 17.87 2.31
N LYS A 68 10.59 16.58 2.07
CA LYS A 68 11.22 15.85 0.98
C LYS A 68 10.14 15.21 0.13
N ILE A 69 10.39 15.12 -1.17
CA ILE A 69 9.53 14.40 -2.10
C ILE A 69 10.29 13.22 -2.69
N GLN A 70 9.59 12.11 -2.87
CA GLN A 70 10.08 10.98 -3.66
C GLN A 70 9.47 11.04 -5.05
N LEU A 71 10.33 11.03 -6.06
CA LEU A 71 9.92 10.87 -7.45
C LEU A 71 10.22 9.44 -7.92
N SER A 72 9.32 8.88 -8.68
CA SER A 72 9.35 7.49 -9.13
C SER A 72 9.29 7.40 -10.65
N ASN A 73 10.24 6.64 -11.20
CA ASN A 73 10.30 6.25 -12.60
C ASN A 73 10.16 4.72 -12.73
N THR A 74 9.46 4.09 -11.77
CA THR A 74 9.37 2.62 -11.62
C THR A 74 8.84 1.91 -12.87
N TRP A 75 7.90 2.51 -13.59
CA TRP A 75 7.26 1.87 -14.74
C TRP A 75 7.71 2.40 -16.10
N SER A 76 8.56 3.42 -16.12
CA SER A 76 9.21 3.85 -17.35
C SER A 76 10.35 2.90 -17.72
N THR A 77 10.44 2.56 -19.00
CA THR A 77 11.53 1.77 -19.58
C THR A 77 12.73 2.63 -20.00
N THR A 78 12.63 3.96 -19.85
CA THR A 78 13.70 4.90 -20.20
C THR A 78 14.00 5.87 -19.05
N PRO A 79 15.21 6.46 -18.99
CA PRO A 79 15.51 7.49 -18.01
C PRO A 79 14.63 8.73 -18.19
N THR A 80 14.08 9.24 -17.09
CA THR A 80 13.28 10.47 -17.08
C THR A 80 14.09 11.60 -16.46
N THR A 81 14.19 12.74 -17.15
CA THR A 81 14.89 13.93 -16.63
C THR A 81 13.90 15.01 -16.26
N PHE A 82 13.89 15.39 -14.98
CA PHE A 82 13.22 16.59 -14.50
C PHE A 82 14.24 17.72 -14.49
N ALA A 83 14.01 18.73 -15.33
CA ALA A 83 14.92 19.86 -15.49
C ALA A 83 14.69 20.96 -14.43
N ALA A 84 13.48 21.02 -13.89
CA ALA A 84 13.14 21.86 -12.75
C ALA A 84 11.94 21.26 -11.99
N VAL A 85 11.95 21.41 -10.67
CA VAL A 85 10.89 20.96 -9.78
C VAL A 85 10.62 22.04 -8.73
N THR A 86 9.35 22.30 -8.42
CA THR A 86 8.94 23.19 -7.33
C THR A 86 7.87 22.55 -6.46
N ILE A 87 7.84 22.96 -5.19
CA ILE A 87 6.74 22.68 -4.25
C ILE A 87 6.09 24.03 -3.90
N GLY A 88 4.77 24.06 -3.75
CA GLY A 88 4.05 25.20 -3.18
C GLY A 88 2.75 24.77 -2.51
N VAL A 89 2.13 25.68 -1.77
CA VAL A 89 0.84 25.43 -1.13
C VAL A 89 -0.27 25.60 -2.16
N GLN A 90 -1.13 24.59 -2.32
CA GLN A 90 -2.27 24.67 -3.23
C GLN A 90 -3.24 25.74 -2.73
N GLN A 91 -3.67 26.61 -3.64
CA GLN A 91 -4.78 27.53 -3.38
C GLN A 91 -6.11 26.90 -3.79
N SER A 92 -6.22 26.44 -5.04
CA SER A 92 -7.41 25.76 -5.58
C SER A 92 -7.11 25.17 -6.95
N GLY A 93 -7.49 23.92 -7.20
CA GLY A 93 -7.17 23.24 -8.44
C GLY A 93 -5.67 23.31 -8.74
N ALA A 94 -5.29 23.76 -9.94
CA ALA A 94 -3.88 23.97 -10.28
C ALA A 94 -3.27 25.27 -9.71
N ALA A 95 -4.05 26.18 -9.12
CA ALA A 95 -3.54 27.44 -8.61
C ALA A 95 -2.77 27.25 -7.30
N VAL A 96 -1.67 27.99 -7.15
CA VAL A 96 -0.76 27.93 -5.99
C VAL A 96 -0.79 29.27 -5.25
N VAL A 97 -0.75 29.23 -3.92
CA VAL A 97 -0.67 30.42 -3.07
C VAL A 97 0.54 31.25 -3.48
N ALA A 98 0.32 32.52 -3.82
CA ALA A 98 1.37 33.42 -4.27
C ALA A 98 2.51 33.52 -3.22
N GLY A 99 3.75 33.39 -3.68
CA GLY A 99 4.94 33.43 -2.82
C GLY A 99 5.28 32.13 -2.09
N SER A 100 4.47 31.06 -2.23
CA SER A 100 4.76 29.76 -1.59
C SER A 100 5.62 28.81 -2.43
N LEU A 101 5.90 29.13 -3.70
CA LEU A 101 6.69 28.27 -4.59
C LEU A 101 8.17 28.26 -4.19
N VAL A 102 8.67 27.09 -3.82
CA VAL A 102 10.07 26.85 -3.45
C VAL A 102 10.69 25.84 -4.44
N PRO A 103 11.88 26.12 -5.00
CA PRO A 103 12.61 25.15 -5.81
C PRO A 103 12.99 23.90 -5.01
N VAL A 104 12.89 22.73 -5.66
CA VAL A 104 13.40 21.46 -5.12
C VAL A 104 14.77 21.17 -5.72
N THR A 105 15.66 20.61 -4.92
CA THR A 105 16.98 20.18 -5.36
C THR A 105 17.20 18.69 -5.07
N PHE A 106 18.13 18.09 -5.82
CA PHE A 106 18.57 16.71 -5.68
C PHE A 106 20.10 16.71 -5.66
N GLN A 107 20.70 16.39 -4.51
CA GLN A 107 22.15 16.49 -4.31
C GLN A 107 22.71 17.89 -4.67
N GLY A 108 21.97 18.94 -4.31
CA GLY A 108 22.29 20.35 -4.56
C GLY A 108 22.00 20.85 -5.98
N ARG A 109 21.41 20.01 -6.85
CA ARG A 109 21.11 20.36 -8.26
C ARG A 109 19.62 20.55 -8.49
N SER A 110 19.24 21.51 -9.32
CA SER A 110 17.84 21.76 -9.70
C SER A 110 17.27 20.75 -10.70
N SER A 111 18.14 19.93 -11.31
CA SER A 111 17.77 18.91 -12.29
C SER A 111 18.26 17.54 -11.84
N ILE A 112 17.44 16.53 -12.14
CA ILE A 112 17.73 15.12 -11.84
C ILE A 112 17.28 14.23 -13.01
N THR A 113 18.11 13.24 -13.33
CA THR A 113 17.74 12.13 -14.22
C THR A 113 17.55 10.88 -13.38
N ILE A 114 16.34 10.30 -13.43
CA ILE A 114 15.99 9.05 -12.77
C ILE A 114 16.07 7.94 -13.79
N ALA A 115 16.87 6.91 -13.54
CA ALA A 115 16.97 5.75 -14.43
C ALA A 115 15.64 4.98 -14.50
N ALA A 116 15.47 4.17 -15.55
CA ALA A 116 14.32 3.28 -15.68
C ALA A 116 14.19 2.36 -14.44
N GLY A 117 12.98 2.23 -13.90
CA GLY A 117 12.71 1.39 -12.73
C GLY A 117 13.16 1.97 -11.39
N GLN A 118 13.72 3.17 -11.34
CA GLN A 118 14.30 3.75 -10.12
C GLN A 118 13.43 4.83 -9.48
N ARG A 119 13.72 5.14 -8.21
CA ARG A 119 13.13 6.24 -7.45
C ARG A 119 14.23 7.13 -6.88
N VAL A 120 13.91 8.39 -6.60
CA VAL A 120 14.85 9.34 -5.98
C VAL A 120 14.14 10.19 -4.94
N MET A 121 14.77 10.41 -3.79
CA MET A 121 14.32 11.34 -2.77
C MET A 121 15.03 12.69 -2.96
N SER A 122 14.30 13.79 -2.79
CA SER A 122 14.89 15.14 -2.86
C SER A 122 15.76 15.48 -1.66
N ASP A 123 16.53 16.56 -1.81
CA ASP A 123 17.07 17.28 -0.65
C ASP A 123 15.94 17.89 0.18
N PRO A 124 16.16 18.19 1.49
CA PRO A 124 15.18 18.91 2.30
C PRO A 124 14.85 20.30 1.74
N VAL A 125 13.57 20.62 1.66
CA VAL A 125 13.03 21.93 1.28
C VAL A 125 12.43 22.58 2.52
N ALA A 126 12.94 23.75 2.91
CA ALA A 126 12.43 24.50 4.05
C ALA A 126 11.11 25.19 3.68
N ILE A 127 9.99 24.60 4.08
CA ILE A 127 8.63 25.12 3.92
C ILE A 127 7.77 24.61 5.07
N SER A 128 7.09 25.53 5.74
CA SER A 128 6.16 25.21 6.84
C SER A 128 4.80 24.83 6.27
N VAL A 129 4.30 23.65 6.65
CA VAL A 129 3.02 23.11 6.17
C VAL A 129 2.21 22.54 7.33
N ARG A 130 0.89 22.53 7.19
CA ARG A 130 -0.06 22.07 8.21
C ARG A 130 -0.67 20.73 7.80
N ALA A 131 -1.16 19.98 8.80
CA ALA A 131 -1.98 18.80 8.54
C ALA A 131 -3.25 19.20 7.77
N GLY A 132 -3.64 18.40 6.77
CA GLY A 132 -4.77 18.67 5.87
C GLY A 132 -4.51 19.70 4.78
N GLU A 133 -3.34 20.35 4.78
CA GLU A 133 -2.94 21.28 3.71
C GLU A 133 -2.55 20.49 2.46
N SER A 134 -2.98 20.98 1.29
CA SER A 134 -2.63 20.40 0.01
C SER A 134 -1.43 21.10 -0.60
N LEU A 135 -0.49 20.32 -1.12
CA LEU A 135 0.68 20.81 -1.82
C LEU A 135 0.57 20.61 -3.32
N SER A 136 1.17 21.52 -4.07
CA SER A 136 1.35 21.44 -5.51
C SER A 136 2.81 21.16 -5.84
N ILE A 137 3.09 20.03 -6.48
CA ILE A 137 4.42 19.61 -6.89
C ILE A 137 4.50 19.77 -8.41
N SER A 138 5.18 20.81 -8.88
CA SER A 138 5.33 21.05 -10.32
C SER A 138 6.61 20.41 -10.85
N LEU A 139 6.49 19.56 -11.87
CA LEU A 139 7.55 18.78 -12.48
C LEU A 139 7.66 19.17 -13.96
N TRP A 140 8.80 19.76 -14.36
CA TRP A 140 9.05 20.05 -15.78
C TRP A 140 9.97 19.01 -16.41
N VAL A 141 9.47 18.37 -17.47
CA VAL A 141 10.24 17.47 -18.32
C VAL A 141 10.61 18.24 -19.59
N ALA A 142 11.90 18.51 -19.78
CA ALA A 142 12.38 19.31 -20.92
C ALA A 142 12.43 18.50 -22.24
N SER A 143 12.67 17.19 -22.14
CA SER A 143 12.66 16.25 -23.26
C SER A 143 11.39 15.40 -23.24
N SER A 144 11.31 14.40 -24.13
CA SER A 144 10.27 13.38 -24.03
C SER A 144 10.52 12.46 -22.83
N ALA A 145 9.48 12.11 -22.08
CA ALA A 145 9.50 11.06 -21.07
C ALA A 145 8.20 10.26 -21.09
N THR A 146 8.31 8.98 -20.70
CA THR A 146 7.16 8.15 -20.34
C THR A 146 6.75 8.48 -18.91
N VAL A 147 5.47 8.82 -18.72
CA VAL A 147 4.93 9.09 -17.39
C VAL A 147 4.80 7.76 -16.63
N SER A 148 5.39 7.68 -15.43
CA SER A 148 5.01 6.66 -14.43
C SER A 148 3.81 7.20 -13.66
N LEU A 149 2.79 6.37 -13.50
CA LEU A 149 1.47 6.80 -13.06
C LEU A 149 1.02 5.98 -11.85
N HIS A 150 0.01 6.49 -11.18
CA HIS A 150 -0.91 5.72 -10.35
C HIS A 150 -2.30 5.99 -10.90
N ASN A 151 -2.97 4.93 -11.36
CA ASN A 151 -4.27 4.96 -12.00
C ASN A 151 -5.37 4.69 -10.98
N CYS A 152 -5.65 5.72 -10.19
CA CYS A 152 -6.77 5.78 -9.29
C CYS A 152 -7.02 7.26 -8.96
N CYS A 153 -8.23 7.74 -8.73
CA CYS A 153 -9.54 7.10 -8.89
C CYS A 153 -10.51 8.15 -9.43
N VAL A 154 -11.53 7.72 -10.15
CA VAL A 154 -12.48 8.66 -10.76
C VAL A 154 -13.22 9.45 -9.68
N GLY A 155 -13.39 10.76 -9.90
CA GLY A 155 -14.18 11.66 -9.04
C GLY A 155 -13.35 12.64 -8.21
N HIS A 156 -12.02 12.62 -8.34
CA HIS A 156 -11.14 13.71 -7.88
C HIS A 156 -10.15 14.12 -8.97
N ILE A 157 -9.44 15.23 -8.75
CA ILE A 157 -8.38 15.68 -9.66
C ILE A 157 -7.10 15.76 -8.85
N ASP A 158 -6.15 14.94 -9.26
CA ASP A 158 -4.88 14.71 -8.57
C ASP A 158 -3.73 15.41 -9.26
N SER A 159 -3.85 15.64 -10.57
CA SER A 159 -2.78 16.23 -11.33
C SER A 159 -3.27 17.12 -12.45
N TYR A 160 -2.47 18.14 -12.76
CA TYR A 160 -2.72 19.06 -13.85
C TYR A 160 -1.54 19.14 -14.81
N GLY A 161 -1.79 19.18 -16.12
CA GLY A 161 -0.77 19.28 -17.16
C GLY A 161 -0.89 20.53 -18.02
N THR A 162 0.23 21.01 -18.52
CA THR A 162 0.28 21.96 -19.65
C THR A 162 0.17 21.23 -20.98
N VAL A 163 -0.08 21.96 -22.07
CA VAL A 163 0.16 21.44 -23.42
C VAL A 163 1.63 21.07 -23.64
N ASP A 164 1.87 20.07 -24.47
CA ASP A 164 3.23 19.76 -24.93
C ASP A 164 3.84 20.97 -25.63
N GLY A 165 5.13 21.21 -25.38
CA GLY A 165 5.83 22.39 -25.87
C GLY A 165 5.61 23.68 -25.06
N ALA A 166 4.76 23.68 -24.04
CA ALA A 166 4.53 24.86 -23.18
C ALA A 166 5.76 25.26 -22.34
N GLY A 167 6.76 24.40 -22.26
CA GLY A 167 8.02 24.67 -21.59
C GLY A 167 7.91 24.66 -20.07
N ASN A 168 8.92 25.27 -19.44
CA ASN A 168 9.03 25.34 -18.00
C ASN A 168 7.97 26.29 -17.41
N GLN A 169 7.01 25.74 -16.67
CA GLN A 169 5.97 26.48 -15.94
C GLN A 169 6.01 26.24 -14.43
N VAL A 170 7.11 25.66 -13.88
CA VAL A 170 7.17 25.29 -12.45
C VAL A 170 7.04 26.48 -11.50
N HIS A 171 7.38 27.68 -11.97
CA HIS A 171 7.25 28.93 -11.22
C HIS A 171 5.95 29.71 -11.49
N ASN A 172 5.03 29.18 -12.30
CA ASN A 172 3.76 29.84 -12.61
C ASN A 172 2.71 29.49 -11.53
N PRO A 173 2.30 30.43 -10.67
CA PRO A 173 1.30 30.15 -9.63
C PRO A 173 -0.13 30.06 -10.19
N SER A 174 -0.37 30.56 -11.41
CA SER A 174 -1.70 30.55 -12.03
C SER A 174 -2.06 29.17 -12.57
N ALA A 175 -3.34 28.81 -12.47
CA ALA A 175 -3.90 27.62 -13.09
C ALA A 175 -4.05 27.74 -14.63
N ALA A 176 -3.94 28.95 -15.21
CA ALA A 176 -4.37 29.21 -16.59
C ALA A 176 -3.66 28.36 -17.67
N LYS A 177 -2.43 27.91 -17.41
CA LYS A 177 -1.67 27.07 -18.36
C LYS A 177 -1.82 25.56 -18.10
N PHE A 178 -2.38 25.20 -16.95
CA PHE A 178 -2.52 23.83 -16.48
C PHE A 178 -3.92 23.32 -16.81
N ILE A 179 -4.17 23.14 -18.11
CA ILE A 179 -5.51 22.90 -18.67
C ILE A 179 -5.90 21.43 -18.70
N TYR A 180 -4.95 20.50 -18.53
CA TYR A 180 -5.24 19.07 -18.49
C TYR A 180 -5.40 18.60 -17.06
N ALA A 181 -6.62 18.60 -16.55
CA ALA A 181 -6.95 17.96 -15.28
C ALA A 181 -7.04 16.44 -15.43
N ASP A 182 -6.47 15.71 -14.48
CA ASP A 182 -6.41 14.26 -14.49
C ASP A 182 -6.54 13.72 -13.05
N TYR A 183 -7.15 12.57 -12.88
CA TYR A 183 -7.20 11.85 -11.60
C TYR A 183 -5.95 10.98 -11.39
N ASN A 184 -5.10 10.81 -12.39
CA ASN A 184 -3.90 10.02 -12.23
C ASN A 184 -2.77 10.82 -11.57
N MET A 185 -2.28 10.33 -10.42
CA MET A 185 -0.98 10.78 -9.92
C MET A 185 0.12 10.35 -10.88
N ARG A 186 1.12 11.22 -11.01
CA ARG A 186 2.26 10.99 -11.90
C ARG A 186 3.47 10.60 -11.08
N TRP A 187 4.66 11.06 -11.45
CA TRP A 187 5.92 10.62 -10.87
C TRP A 187 6.06 10.86 -9.36
N LEU A 188 5.19 11.60 -8.67
CA LEU A 188 5.26 11.80 -7.23
C LEU A 188 4.75 10.55 -6.47
N SER A 189 5.63 9.86 -5.73
CA SER A 189 5.25 8.65 -4.98
C SER A 189 5.18 8.82 -3.46
N ALA A 190 5.87 9.81 -2.89
CA ALA A 190 5.79 10.07 -1.46
C ALA A 190 6.18 11.50 -1.10
N ILE A 191 5.64 11.99 0.02
CA ILE A 191 6.06 13.22 0.69
C ILE A 191 6.42 12.87 2.12
N ALA A 192 7.61 13.25 2.55
CA ALA A 192 8.04 13.17 3.95
C ALA A 192 8.20 14.57 4.54
N VAL A 193 7.81 14.74 5.79
CA VAL A 193 7.94 15.97 6.56
C VAL A 193 8.85 15.77 7.77
N SER A 194 9.55 16.82 8.18
CA SER A 194 10.29 16.85 9.45
C SER A 194 9.88 18.05 10.30
N GLY A 195 10.20 18.01 11.60
CA GLY A 195 9.71 19.01 12.57
C GLY A 195 8.22 18.83 12.92
N THR A 196 7.68 17.65 12.66
CA THR A 196 6.32 17.26 13.03
C THR A 196 6.29 16.67 14.45
N PRO A 197 5.22 16.88 15.24
CA PRO A 197 5.04 16.20 16.53
C PRO A 197 4.53 14.75 16.37
N ALA A 198 4.16 14.32 15.16
CA ALA A 198 3.69 12.97 14.90
C ALA A 198 4.76 11.91 15.26
N GLN A 199 4.34 10.87 15.97
CA GLN A 199 5.26 9.90 16.59
C GLN A 199 5.76 8.80 15.64
N ALA A 200 5.06 8.59 14.53
CA ALA A 200 5.31 7.53 13.55
C ALA A 200 4.50 7.75 12.26
N THR A 201 4.82 6.97 11.24
CA THR A 201 3.98 6.69 10.08
C THR A 201 3.38 5.27 10.18
N VAL A 202 2.09 5.18 9.84
CA VAL A 202 1.30 3.97 9.61
C VAL A 202 1.04 3.87 8.12
N VAL A 203 1.42 2.75 7.51
CA VAL A 203 1.15 2.49 6.09
C VAL A 203 -0.08 1.58 5.97
N ALA A 204 -1.10 2.05 5.27
CA ALA A 204 -2.22 1.23 4.86
C ALA A 204 -1.85 0.51 3.55
N PHE A 205 -1.43 -0.75 3.68
CA PHE A 205 -0.88 -1.53 2.56
C PHE A 205 -1.95 -2.46 2.00
N GLY A 206 -2.44 -2.16 0.79
CA GLY A 206 -3.68 -2.78 0.32
C GLY A 206 -3.90 -2.82 -1.17
N ASP A 207 -5.12 -3.24 -1.53
CA ASP A 207 -5.67 -3.21 -2.88
C ASP A 207 -6.71 -2.07 -3.06
N SER A 208 -7.57 -2.18 -4.07
CA SER A 208 -8.67 -1.23 -4.38
C SER A 208 -9.57 -0.90 -3.20
N ILE A 209 -9.72 -1.83 -2.24
CA ILE A 209 -10.53 -1.60 -1.03
C ILE A 209 -9.84 -0.58 -0.13
N THR A 210 -8.51 -0.64 -0.02
CA THR A 210 -7.72 0.29 0.78
C THR A 210 -7.60 1.64 0.10
N GLU A 211 -7.36 1.62 -1.20
CA GLU A 211 -7.22 2.81 -2.06
C GLU A 211 -8.52 3.64 -2.15
N GLY A 212 -9.69 2.99 -2.05
CA GLY A 212 -10.99 3.65 -2.19
C GLY A 212 -11.45 3.79 -3.63
N PHE A 213 -11.26 2.74 -4.44
CA PHE A 213 -11.57 2.66 -5.87
C PHE A 213 -12.90 3.29 -6.27
N ASN A 214 -14.01 2.79 -5.72
CA ASN A 214 -15.35 3.30 -5.99
C ASN A 214 -15.79 4.42 -5.02
N ASN A 215 -14.83 5.08 -4.35
CA ASN A 215 -15.07 6.19 -3.41
C ASN A 215 -14.11 7.36 -3.67
N SER A 216 -13.79 7.61 -4.95
CA SER A 216 -12.96 8.74 -5.39
C SER A 216 -11.62 8.86 -4.67
N GLY A 217 -10.94 7.72 -4.46
CA GLY A 217 -9.63 7.67 -3.80
C GLY A 217 -9.68 7.91 -2.29
N VAL A 218 -10.89 8.00 -1.71
CA VAL A 218 -11.08 8.21 -0.27
C VAL A 218 -11.27 6.85 0.40
N GLY A 219 -10.19 6.08 0.50
CA GLY A 219 -10.15 4.83 1.26
C GLY A 219 -10.32 5.01 2.76
N TRP A 220 -10.47 3.90 3.50
CA TRP A 220 -10.49 3.89 4.99
C TRP A 220 -9.28 4.56 5.67
N PRO A 221 -8.08 4.70 5.06
CA PRO A 221 -6.97 5.45 5.66
C PRO A 221 -7.32 6.93 5.90
N THR A 222 -8.11 7.54 5.01
CA THR A 222 -8.54 8.94 5.14
C THR A 222 -9.40 9.20 6.39
N PRO A 223 -10.56 8.54 6.59
CA PRO A 223 -11.31 8.69 7.82
C PRO A 223 -10.53 8.22 9.05
N LEU A 224 -9.59 7.26 8.94
CA LEU A 224 -8.71 6.92 10.07
C LEU A 224 -7.80 8.10 10.45
N GLN A 225 -7.18 8.78 9.49
CA GLN A 225 -6.40 9.98 9.75
C GLN A 225 -7.29 11.09 10.35
N GLN A 226 -8.51 11.28 9.87
CA GLN A 226 -9.46 12.25 10.45
C GLN A 226 -9.77 11.98 11.93
N ARG A 227 -9.81 10.71 12.34
CA ARG A 227 -9.93 10.35 13.77
C ARG A 227 -8.69 10.78 14.54
N ILE A 228 -7.52 10.41 14.03
CA ILE A 228 -6.24 10.67 14.69
C ILE A 228 -5.98 12.17 14.81
N SER A 229 -6.34 12.96 13.81
CA SER A 229 -6.21 14.43 13.83
C SER A 229 -7.03 15.13 14.91
N GLN A 230 -7.96 14.44 15.58
CA GLN A 230 -8.70 14.95 16.74
C GLN A 230 -7.92 14.79 18.07
N LEU A 231 -6.82 14.03 18.08
CA LEU A 231 -5.95 13.91 19.24
C LEU A 231 -5.02 15.14 19.36
N PRO A 232 -4.43 15.40 20.54
CA PRO A 232 -3.33 16.35 20.68
C PRO A 232 -2.20 16.06 19.68
N PRO A 233 -1.55 17.08 19.07
CA PRO A 233 -0.57 16.87 18.00
C PRO A 233 0.59 15.91 18.33
N ASP A 234 1.04 15.89 19.59
CA ASP A 234 2.08 14.99 20.12
C ASP A 234 1.59 13.55 20.36
N GLN A 235 0.30 13.30 20.18
CA GLN A 235 -0.37 12.00 20.31
C GLN A 235 -0.88 11.47 18.97
N GLN A 236 -0.40 12.04 17.86
CA GLN A 236 -0.79 11.65 16.51
C GLN A 236 0.26 10.77 15.84
N VAL A 237 -0.17 10.02 14.84
CA VAL A 237 0.66 9.38 13.83
C VAL A 237 0.17 9.84 12.46
N SER A 238 1.04 9.73 11.46
CA SER A 238 0.65 9.91 10.05
C SER A 238 0.13 8.59 9.50
N VAL A 239 -1.03 8.59 8.85
CA VAL A 239 -1.57 7.45 8.10
C VAL A 239 -1.46 7.76 6.62
N VAL A 240 -0.80 6.89 5.87
CA VAL A 240 -0.58 7.05 4.42
C VAL A 240 -1.13 5.85 3.67
N ASP A 241 -1.67 6.11 2.47
CA ASP A 241 -2.37 5.12 1.65
C ASP A 241 -1.43 4.53 0.60
N GLU A 242 -1.22 3.24 0.69
CA GLU A 242 -0.44 2.45 -0.28
C GLU A 242 -1.34 1.36 -0.86
N GLY A 243 -2.61 1.68 -1.14
CA GLY A 243 -3.53 0.86 -1.91
C GLY A 243 -3.26 0.92 -3.41
N ILE A 244 -3.40 -0.20 -4.11
CA ILE A 244 -3.37 -0.26 -5.59
C ILE A 244 -4.54 -1.10 -6.07
N ALA A 245 -5.41 -0.55 -6.93
CA ALA A 245 -6.51 -1.31 -7.53
C ALA A 245 -6.03 -2.63 -8.16
N GLY A 246 -6.73 -3.74 -7.93
CA GLY A 246 -6.34 -5.04 -8.51
C GLY A 246 -5.07 -5.69 -7.93
N ASN A 247 -4.41 -5.09 -6.92
CA ASN A 247 -3.17 -5.63 -6.37
C ASN A 247 -3.35 -6.99 -5.70
N THR A 248 -2.40 -7.89 -5.93
CA THR A 248 -2.34 -9.22 -5.34
C THR A 248 -1.27 -9.27 -4.26
N VAL A 249 -1.45 -10.11 -3.23
CA VAL A 249 -0.43 -10.29 -2.19
C VAL A 249 0.73 -11.15 -2.71
N SER A 250 0.44 -12.21 -3.46
CA SER A 250 1.39 -13.31 -3.67
C SER A 250 2.25 -13.16 -4.91
N VAL A 251 1.63 -13.09 -6.09
CA VAL A 251 2.30 -13.00 -7.38
C VAL A 251 1.40 -12.28 -8.36
N PHE A 252 2.01 -11.75 -9.41
CA PHE A 252 1.27 -11.10 -10.48
C PHE A 252 0.41 -12.15 -11.21
N PRO A 253 -0.87 -11.86 -11.56
CA PRO A 253 -1.75 -12.83 -12.18
C PRO A 253 -1.13 -13.44 -13.46
N PRO A 254 -0.92 -14.77 -13.53
CA PRO A 254 -0.34 -15.39 -14.70
C PRO A 254 -1.20 -15.16 -15.96
N TYR A 255 -0.55 -15.06 -17.12
CA TYR A 255 -1.20 -14.85 -18.43
C TYR A 255 -1.94 -13.52 -18.58
N THR A 256 -1.65 -12.56 -17.69
CA THR A 256 -2.07 -11.17 -17.83
C THR A 256 -0.85 -10.26 -17.97
N SER A 257 -1.07 -8.98 -18.25
CA SER A 257 -0.07 -7.92 -18.15
C SER A 257 -0.49 -6.88 -17.11
N TYR A 258 0.45 -6.09 -16.59
CA TYR A 258 0.11 -5.05 -15.60
C TYR A 258 -0.94 -4.06 -16.13
N ALA A 259 -1.00 -3.85 -17.45
CA ALA A 259 -2.01 -3.03 -18.13
C ALA A 259 -3.41 -3.68 -18.15
N GLU A 260 -3.51 -5.00 -18.00
CA GLU A 260 -4.79 -5.72 -18.08
C GLU A 260 -5.45 -5.88 -16.70
N VAL A 261 -4.70 -5.68 -15.61
CA VAL A 261 -5.20 -5.93 -14.25
C VAL A 261 -5.10 -4.71 -13.34
N ASP A 262 -4.44 -3.64 -13.81
CA ASP A 262 -4.14 -2.40 -13.08
C ASP A 262 -3.46 -2.60 -11.71
N GLY A 263 -2.97 -3.83 -11.46
CA GLY A 263 -2.62 -4.34 -10.14
C GLY A 263 -1.27 -3.94 -9.56
N GLY A 264 -0.43 -3.25 -10.34
CA GLY A 264 0.96 -2.98 -9.94
C GLY A 264 1.75 -4.23 -9.50
N LEU A 265 2.94 -4.03 -8.93
CA LEU A 265 3.78 -5.13 -8.41
C LEU A 265 3.07 -5.87 -7.25
N PRO A 266 3.19 -7.19 -7.11
CA PRO A 266 2.57 -7.91 -6.00
C PRO A 266 3.07 -7.43 -4.63
N GLY A 267 2.22 -7.56 -3.60
CA GLY A 267 2.50 -7.12 -2.23
C GLY A 267 3.86 -7.61 -1.70
N VAL A 268 4.19 -8.89 -1.88
CA VAL A 268 5.50 -9.45 -1.48
C VAL A 268 6.71 -8.79 -2.13
N THR A 269 6.51 -8.15 -3.29
CA THR A 269 7.56 -7.47 -4.06
C THR A 269 7.64 -5.99 -3.70
N ARG A 270 6.48 -5.34 -3.53
CA ARG A 270 6.42 -3.89 -3.31
C ARG A 270 6.50 -3.45 -1.85
N VAL A 271 6.34 -4.36 -0.89
CA VAL A 271 6.38 -4.02 0.56
C VAL A 271 7.65 -3.26 0.96
N GLY A 272 8.81 -3.58 0.37
CA GLY A 272 10.05 -2.83 0.59
C GLY A 272 9.90 -1.35 0.21
N PRO A 273 9.84 -1.04 -1.10
CA PRO A 273 9.82 0.35 -1.58
C PRO A 273 8.57 1.15 -1.23
N ASP A 274 7.40 0.49 -1.10
CA ASP A 274 6.11 1.17 -0.86
C ASP A 274 5.74 1.21 0.64
N ALA A 275 6.47 0.53 1.53
CA ALA A 275 6.17 0.58 2.96
C ALA A 275 7.41 0.66 3.83
N LEU A 276 8.32 -0.31 3.74
CA LEU A 276 9.43 -0.45 4.69
C LEU A 276 10.51 0.61 4.52
N ASP A 277 10.68 1.14 3.31
CA ASP A 277 11.67 2.17 2.99
C ASP A 277 11.13 3.59 3.25
N LEU A 278 9.85 3.73 3.62
CA LEU A 278 9.23 5.02 3.88
C LEU A 278 9.72 5.65 5.20
N PRO A 279 10.08 6.94 5.22
CA PRO A 279 10.53 7.60 6.44
C PRO A 279 9.52 7.53 7.59
N GLY A 280 9.98 7.13 8.77
CA GLY A 280 9.19 7.15 10.00
C GLY A 280 8.20 6.00 10.15
N VAL A 281 8.16 5.06 9.21
CA VAL A 281 7.29 3.88 9.28
C VAL A 281 7.58 3.06 10.55
N LYS A 282 6.51 2.75 11.31
CA LYS A 282 6.56 1.80 12.42
C LYS A 282 5.47 0.74 12.35
N TYR A 283 4.43 1.00 11.56
CA TYR A 283 3.26 0.14 11.48
C TYR A 283 2.82 -0.04 10.04
N ILE A 284 2.47 -1.27 9.67
CA ILE A 284 1.76 -1.60 8.45
C ILE A 284 0.41 -2.19 8.85
N VAL A 285 -0.68 -1.72 8.26
CA VAL A 285 -1.98 -2.39 8.28
C VAL A 285 -2.19 -3.01 6.91
N MET A 286 -2.20 -4.33 6.84
CA MET A 286 -2.30 -5.05 5.58
C MET A 286 -3.73 -5.54 5.33
N LEU A 287 -4.28 -5.19 4.17
CA LEU A 287 -5.54 -5.70 3.63
C LEU A 287 -5.35 -6.06 2.15
N LEU A 288 -4.88 -7.28 1.90
CA LEU A 288 -4.62 -7.82 0.57
C LEU A 288 -5.04 -9.29 0.50
N GLY A 289 -5.49 -9.74 -0.67
CA GLY A 289 -5.72 -11.17 -0.94
C GLY A 289 -7.03 -11.47 -1.66
N THR A 290 -7.98 -10.52 -1.71
CA THR A 290 -9.24 -10.72 -2.46
C THR A 290 -8.98 -10.92 -3.96
N ASN A 291 -8.00 -10.20 -4.51
CA ASN A 291 -7.60 -10.30 -5.92
C ASN A 291 -6.87 -11.62 -6.22
N ASP A 292 -6.06 -12.14 -5.29
CA ASP A 292 -5.46 -13.47 -5.44
C ASP A 292 -6.55 -14.54 -5.60
N ILE A 293 -7.63 -14.45 -4.83
CA ILE A 293 -8.78 -15.37 -4.94
C ILE A 293 -9.47 -15.19 -6.30
N TRP A 294 -9.81 -13.95 -6.67
CA TRP A 294 -10.50 -13.64 -7.93
C TRP A 294 -9.72 -14.10 -9.17
N PHE A 295 -8.45 -13.73 -9.26
CA PHE A 295 -7.61 -14.14 -10.38
C PHE A 295 -7.26 -15.64 -10.31
N GLY A 296 -7.21 -16.22 -9.11
CA GLY A 296 -7.08 -17.67 -8.90
C GLY A 296 -8.24 -18.47 -9.47
N ALA A 297 -9.46 -17.95 -9.30
CA ALA A 297 -10.70 -18.50 -9.85
C ALA A 297 -10.83 -18.28 -11.36
N GLY A 298 -10.18 -17.23 -11.87
CA GLY A 298 -9.93 -17.05 -13.28
C GLY A 298 -10.16 -15.68 -13.88
N GLY A 299 -10.45 -14.72 -13.02
CA GLY A 299 -10.69 -13.34 -13.42
C GLY A 299 -11.80 -13.21 -14.47
N GLU A 300 -11.78 -12.07 -15.16
CA GLU A 300 -12.78 -11.71 -16.17
C GLU A 300 -12.77 -12.63 -17.40
N ASN A 301 -11.60 -13.20 -17.74
CA ASN A 301 -11.43 -14.03 -18.92
C ASN A 301 -11.87 -15.50 -18.70
N MET A 302 -12.24 -15.89 -17.47
CA MET A 302 -12.67 -17.25 -17.10
C MET A 302 -11.72 -18.39 -17.57
N LYS A 303 -10.43 -18.11 -17.78
CA LYS A 303 -9.48 -19.10 -18.38
C LYS A 303 -8.92 -20.12 -17.38
N HIS A 304 -9.57 -20.32 -16.21
CA HIS A 304 -8.99 -20.88 -14.99
C HIS A 304 -10.05 -21.57 -14.09
N PRO A 305 -9.64 -22.36 -13.08
CA PRO A 305 -8.61 -22.06 -12.08
C PRO A 305 -7.14 -22.21 -12.53
N ILE A 306 -6.23 -21.40 -11.95
CA ILE A 306 -4.77 -21.55 -12.11
C ILE A 306 -4.19 -22.26 -10.89
N ALA A 307 -4.42 -23.56 -10.69
CA ALA A 307 -3.78 -24.22 -9.54
C ALA A 307 -2.23 -24.13 -9.63
N PRO A 308 -1.50 -23.73 -8.56
CA PRO A 308 -1.95 -23.49 -7.18
C PRO A 308 -2.20 -22.01 -6.80
N TYR A 309 -2.23 -21.09 -7.76
CA TYR A 309 -2.48 -19.67 -7.57
C TYR A 309 -3.88 -19.40 -7.00
N GLY A 310 -3.96 -18.39 -6.13
CA GLY A 310 -5.19 -18.00 -5.42
C GLY A 310 -5.66 -19.00 -4.35
N SER A 311 -4.89 -20.04 -4.03
CA SER A 311 -5.21 -20.92 -2.91
C SER A 311 -4.92 -20.25 -1.56
N ALA A 312 -5.67 -20.61 -0.51
CA ALA A 312 -5.45 -20.08 0.85
C ALA A 312 -3.99 -20.24 1.29
N ALA A 313 -3.39 -21.42 1.10
CA ALA A 313 -1.99 -21.68 1.42
C ALA A 313 -1.00 -20.76 0.67
N SER A 314 -1.29 -20.40 -0.59
CA SER A 314 -0.42 -19.47 -1.34
C SER A 314 -0.53 -18.03 -0.83
N ILE A 315 -1.73 -17.61 -0.44
CA ILE A 315 -2.01 -16.30 0.13
C ILE A 315 -1.36 -16.20 1.53
N GLU A 316 -1.58 -17.19 2.39
CA GLU A 316 -0.99 -17.28 3.73
C GLU A 316 0.55 -17.27 3.68
N ALA A 317 1.16 -18.00 2.74
CA ALA A 317 2.61 -18.01 2.57
C ALA A 317 3.16 -16.64 2.12
N ALA A 318 2.45 -15.93 1.25
CA ALA A 318 2.81 -14.59 0.82
C ALA A 318 2.70 -13.58 1.97
N MET A 319 1.60 -13.61 2.73
CA MET A 319 1.42 -12.81 3.93
C MET A 319 2.53 -13.08 4.96
N SER A 320 2.87 -14.36 5.18
CA SER A 320 3.97 -14.76 6.07
C SER A 320 5.33 -14.18 5.61
N SER A 321 5.57 -14.11 4.30
CA SER A 321 6.78 -13.49 3.74
C SER A 321 6.82 -11.98 4.02
N ILE A 322 5.71 -11.27 3.84
CA ILE A 322 5.59 -9.83 4.14
C ILE A 322 5.77 -9.58 5.65
N ILE A 323 5.22 -10.45 6.51
CA ILE A 323 5.42 -10.38 7.95
C ILE A 323 6.91 -10.49 8.31
N ALA A 324 7.60 -11.50 7.77
CA ALA A 324 9.02 -11.70 8.01
C ALA A 324 9.86 -10.51 7.54
N GLN A 325 9.54 -9.92 6.37
CA GLN A 325 10.19 -8.72 5.88
C GLN A 325 9.94 -7.52 6.82
N SER A 326 8.70 -7.33 7.29
CA SER A 326 8.35 -6.25 8.21
C SER A 326 9.12 -6.36 9.52
N HIS A 327 9.15 -7.55 10.13
CA HIS A 327 9.89 -7.80 11.37
C HIS A 327 11.40 -7.63 11.20
N ALA A 328 11.97 -8.03 10.05
CA ALA A 328 13.38 -7.79 9.75
C ALA A 328 13.74 -6.29 9.68
N HIS A 329 12.77 -5.44 9.37
CA HIS A 329 12.90 -3.98 9.36
C HIS A 329 12.46 -3.32 10.68
N GLY A 330 12.07 -4.10 11.71
CA GLY A 330 11.59 -3.59 12.99
C GLY A 330 10.21 -2.90 12.90
N VAL A 331 9.47 -3.15 11.82
CA VAL A 331 8.12 -2.63 11.59
C VAL A 331 7.09 -3.63 12.08
N LYS A 332 6.11 -3.17 12.86
CA LYS A 332 4.98 -4.00 13.29
C LYS A 332 3.97 -4.11 12.17
N ILE A 333 3.45 -5.31 11.96
CA ILE A 333 2.46 -5.57 10.91
C ILE A 333 1.16 -6.10 11.52
N ILE A 334 0.06 -5.44 11.16
CA ILE A 334 -1.30 -5.72 11.60
C ILE A 334 -2.09 -6.31 10.42
N GLY A 335 -2.64 -7.50 10.59
CA GLY A 335 -3.46 -8.14 9.56
C GLY A 335 -4.94 -7.77 9.67
N ALA A 336 -5.52 -7.21 8.62
CA ALA A 336 -6.97 -7.04 8.52
C ALA A 336 -7.60 -8.24 7.78
N THR A 337 -8.74 -8.74 8.27
CA THR A 337 -9.47 -9.81 7.57
C THR A 337 -10.02 -9.31 6.25
N LEU A 338 -9.98 -10.18 5.22
CA LEU A 338 -10.65 -9.98 3.94
C LEU A 338 -12.14 -9.74 4.15
N LEU A 339 -12.70 -8.84 3.36
CA LEU A 339 -14.10 -8.43 3.48
C LEU A 339 -15.04 -9.46 2.81
N PRO A 340 -16.30 -9.58 3.25
CA PRO A 340 -17.34 -10.28 2.51
C PRO A 340 -17.43 -9.80 1.06
N ARG A 341 -17.67 -10.75 0.15
CA ARG A 341 -17.84 -10.55 -1.28
C ARG A 341 -18.94 -11.47 -1.79
N SER A 342 -19.70 -11.03 -2.77
CA SER A 342 -20.68 -11.89 -3.46
C SER A 342 -20.67 -11.65 -4.96
N SER A 343 -21.38 -12.49 -5.72
CA SER A 343 -21.46 -12.33 -7.16
C SER A 343 -22.07 -10.99 -7.55
N PHE A 344 -21.61 -10.43 -8.65
CA PHE A 344 -22.17 -9.26 -9.30
C PHE A 344 -22.48 -9.58 -10.76
N ASN A 345 -23.68 -9.25 -11.22
CA ASN A 345 -24.14 -9.64 -12.56
C ASN A 345 -23.68 -8.70 -13.68
N GLY A 346 -22.82 -7.72 -13.38
CA GLY A 346 -22.42 -6.66 -14.30
C GLY A 346 -23.43 -5.50 -14.32
N GLY A 347 -22.96 -4.32 -14.70
CA GLY A 347 -23.76 -3.08 -14.73
C GLY A 347 -22.94 -1.85 -14.36
N ASN A 348 -23.42 -0.65 -14.68
CA ASN A 348 -22.76 0.64 -14.37
C ASN A 348 -21.30 0.75 -14.86
N GLY A 349 -20.96 0.07 -15.96
CA GLY A 349 -19.60 0.08 -16.51
C GLY A 349 -18.69 -1.01 -15.96
N GLU A 350 -19.16 -1.82 -14.99
CA GLU A 350 -18.39 -2.92 -14.42
C GLU A 350 -18.75 -4.28 -15.02
N SER A 351 -17.72 -5.13 -15.14
CA SER A 351 -17.79 -6.50 -15.65
C SER A 351 -18.58 -7.41 -14.70
N ARG A 352 -19.12 -8.49 -15.25
CA ARG A 352 -19.77 -9.53 -14.45
C ARG A 352 -18.72 -10.32 -13.66
N GLU A 353 -18.93 -10.43 -12.35
CA GLU A 353 -18.06 -11.21 -11.46
C GLU A 353 -18.84 -12.34 -10.78
N ILE A 354 -18.36 -13.57 -10.94
CA ILE A 354 -18.97 -14.74 -10.30
C ILE A 354 -18.15 -15.13 -9.08
N TRP A 355 -18.75 -14.99 -7.91
CA TRP A 355 -18.19 -15.46 -6.63
C TRP A 355 -18.78 -16.81 -6.25
N THR A 356 -17.96 -17.85 -6.29
CA THR A 356 -18.40 -19.23 -6.08
C THR A 356 -18.26 -19.66 -4.61
N PRO A 357 -18.92 -20.77 -4.19
CA PRO A 357 -18.67 -21.36 -2.88
C PRO A 357 -17.20 -21.76 -2.64
N SER A 358 -16.44 -22.07 -3.72
CA SER A 358 -15.01 -22.37 -3.61
C SER A 358 -14.22 -21.12 -3.21
N ASP A 359 -14.50 -19.99 -3.85
CA ASP A 359 -13.84 -18.71 -3.56
C ASP A 359 -14.14 -18.24 -2.13
N GLN A 360 -15.41 -18.38 -1.73
CA GLN A 360 -15.83 -18.13 -0.35
C GLN A 360 -15.12 -19.03 0.66
N SER A 361 -14.88 -20.31 0.33
CA SER A 361 -14.15 -21.23 1.21
C SER A 361 -12.69 -20.82 1.39
N ILE A 362 -12.05 -20.30 0.33
CA ILE A 362 -10.68 -19.78 0.38
C ILE A 362 -10.62 -18.53 1.25
N LEU A 363 -11.53 -17.57 1.03
CA LEU A 363 -11.63 -16.35 1.84
C LEU A 363 -11.80 -16.69 3.32
N THR A 364 -12.69 -17.65 3.61
CA THR A 364 -12.95 -18.11 4.99
C THR A 364 -11.70 -18.73 5.62
N ALA A 365 -10.96 -19.55 4.87
CA ALA A 365 -9.72 -20.16 5.34
C ALA A 365 -8.63 -19.10 5.62
N VAL A 366 -8.42 -18.15 4.70
CA VAL A 366 -7.48 -17.04 4.89
C VAL A 366 -7.84 -16.21 6.10
N ASN A 367 -9.11 -15.84 6.28
CA ASN A 367 -9.56 -15.08 7.45
C ASN A 367 -9.39 -15.84 8.76
N ALA A 368 -9.68 -17.14 8.77
CA ALA A 368 -9.43 -17.98 9.93
C ALA A 368 -7.94 -18.05 10.28
N TRP A 369 -7.06 -18.14 9.27
CA TRP A 369 -5.62 -18.10 9.46
C TRP A 369 -5.15 -16.75 9.99
N ILE A 370 -5.56 -15.61 9.39
CA ILE A 370 -5.21 -14.26 9.85
C ILE A 370 -5.49 -14.10 11.34
N LEU A 371 -6.68 -14.49 11.78
CA LEU A 371 -7.14 -14.38 13.17
C LEU A 371 -6.50 -15.42 14.11
N SER A 372 -5.83 -16.43 13.58
CA SER A 372 -5.21 -17.47 14.39
C SER A 372 -3.95 -16.96 15.08
N PRO A 373 -3.59 -17.52 16.26
CA PRO A 373 -2.31 -17.23 16.91
C PRO A 373 -1.08 -17.64 16.09
N GLN A 374 -1.26 -18.41 15.00
CA GLN A 374 -0.20 -18.93 14.15
C GLN A 374 0.10 -18.04 12.93
N SER A 375 -0.66 -16.96 12.71
CA SER A 375 -0.45 -16.09 11.54
C SER A 375 0.88 -15.35 11.54
N GLY A 376 1.40 -15.02 12.73
CA GLY A 376 2.61 -14.23 12.90
C GLY A 376 2.40 -12.72 12.84
N PHE A 377 1.19 -12.22 12.62
CA PHE A 377 0.90 -10.79 12.78
C PHE A 377 1.08 -10.33 14.23
N ASP A 378 1.53 -9.09 14.40
CA ASP A 378 1.65 -8.46 15.73
C ASP A 378 0.28 -8.16 16.36
N ALA A 379 -0.72 -7.92 15.51
CA ALA A 379 -2.12 -7.76 15.88
C ALA A 379 -3.05 -8.03 14.69
N THR A 380 -4.34 -8.18 14.94
CA THR A 380 -5.33 -8.42 13.89
C THR A 380 -6.57 -7.55 14.05
N ILE A 381 -7.19 -7.19 12.93
CA ILE A 381 -8.42 -6.41 12.84
C ILE A 381 -9.45 -7.22 12.06
N ASN A 382 -10.56 -7.58 12.71
CA ASN A 382 -11.61 -8.38 12.06
C ASN A 382 -12.61 -7.49 11.31
N LEU A 383 -12.16 -6.82 10.25
CA LEU A 383 -13.01 -5.96 9.41
C LEU A 383 -14.13 -6.74 8.74
N GLY A 384 -13.87 -8.00 8.32
CA GLY A 384 -14.89 -8.83 7.70
C GLY A 384 -16.13 -9.07 8.58
N ALA A 385 -15.97 -9.12 9.91
CA ALA A 385 -17.12 -9.20 10.82
C ALA A 385 -17.97 -7.91 10.83
N VAL A 386 -17.35 -6.74 10.68
CA VAL A 386 -18.03 -5.44 10.66
C VAL A 386 -18.76 -5.21 9.34
N MET A 387 -18.20 -5.71 8.24
CA MET A 387 -18.68 -5.48 6.89
C MET A 387 -19.73 -6.50 6.42
N GLY A 388 -19.93 -7.60 7.15
CA GLY A 388 -20.95 -8.60 6.84
C GLY A 388 -22.37 -8.15 7.16
N ASP A 389 -23.36 -8.75 6.47
CA ASP A 389 -24.79 -8.46 6.63
C ASP A 389 -25.35 -9.05 7.94
N VAL A 390 -25.02 -8.38 9.05
CA VAL A 390 -25.36 -8.79 10.42
C VAL A 390 -26.19 -7.74 11.16
N TYR A 391 -26.76 -6.81 10.41
CA TYR A 391 -27.48 -5.66 10.92
C TYR A 391 -28.93 -5.66 10.42
N ASN A 392 -29.76 -4.83 11.04
CA ASN A 392 -31.09 -4.48 10.57
C ASN A 392 -32.02 -5.69 10.31
N GLY A 393 -31.86 -6.76 11.11
CA GLY A 393 -32.67 -7.97 11.05
C GLY A 393 -32.04 -9.13 10.25
N ALA A 394 -30.92 -8.90 9.57
CA ALA A 394 -30.19 -9.94 8.84
C ALA A 394 -29.08 -10.58 9.69
N CYS A 395 -28.72 -11.83 9.37
CA CYS A 395 -27.61 -12.56 9.98
C CYS A 395 -26.92 -13.46 8.94
N GLN A 396 -26.39 -12.83 7.89
CA GLN A 396 -25.68 -13.45 6.77
C GLN A 396 -24.25 -12.90 6.70
N PRO A 397 -23.34 -13.32 7.62
CA PRO A 397 -22.03 -12.70 7.76
C PRO A 397 -21.09 -12.86 6.55
N ALA A 398 -21.37 -13.81 5.66
CA ALA A 398 -20.62 -13.98 4.41
C ALA A 398 -21.12 -13.08 3.27
N THR A 399 -22.25 -12.42 3.44
CA THR A 399 -22.82 -11.48 2.47
C THR A 399 -22.39 -10.05 2.83
N PRO A 400 -22.01 -9.21 1.84
CA PRO A 400 -21.77 -7.78 2.08
C PRO A 400 -23.00 -7.09 2.69
N PHE A 401 -22.80 -6.29 3.75
CA PHE A 401 -23.88 -5.43 4.25
C PHE A 401 -24.12 -4.31 3.25
N ALA A 402 -25.17 -4.44 2.43
CA ALA A 402 -25.41 -3.57 1.27
C ALA A 402 -25.26 -2.05 1.54
N PRO A 403 -25.71 -1.48 2.68
CA PRO A 403 -25.49 -0.07 2.98
C PRO A 403 -24.02 0.39 3.09
N TYR A 404 -23.07 -0.53 3.31
CA TYR A 404 -21.63 -0.24 3.37
C TYR A 404 -20.89 -0.49 2.05
N TYR A 405 -21.55 -1.07 1.05
CA TYR A 405 -20.92 -1.45 -0.21
C TYR A 405 -21.47 -0.67 -1.38
N THR A 406 -20.70 -0.61 -2.45
CA THR A 406 -21.22 -0.29 -3.76
C THR A 406 -22.00 -1.47 -4.35
N VAL A 407 -22.66 -1.24 -5.48
CA VAL A 407 -23.56 -2.23 -6.11
C VAL A 407 -22.83 -3.47 -6.64
N ASP A 408 -21.51 -3.40 -6.74
CA ASP A 408 -20.58 -4.44 -7.17
C ASP A 408 -20.37 -5.55 -6.14
N ASN A 409 -20.88 -5.38 -4.91
CA ASN A 409 -20.71 -6.32 -3.81
C ASN A 409 -19.25 -6.65 -3.47
N LEU A 410 -18.32 -5.74 -3.77
CA LEU A 410 -16.89 -5.87 -3.51
C LEU A 410 -16.33 -4.62 -2.82
N HIS A 411 -16.52 -3.44 -3.41
CA HIS A 411 -15.89 -2.23 -2.90
C HIS A 411 -16.77 -1.57 -1.82
N PRO A 412 -16.18 -1.14 -0.69
CA PRO A 412 -16.88 -0.32 0.28
C PRO A 412 -17.20 1.07 -0.29
N ASN A 413 -18.41 1.55 -0.04
CA ASN A 413 -18.77 2.95 -0.26
C ASN A 413 -18.27 3.84 0.90
N THR A 414 -18.57 5.14 0.88
CA THR A 414 -18.15 6.07 1.95
C THR A 414 -18.55 5.62 3.37
N ALA A 415 -19.75 5.06 3.53
CA ALA A 415 -20.22 4.57 4.83
C ALA A 415 -19.43 3.33 5.28
N GLY A 416 -19.13 2.43 4.35
CA GLY A 416 -18.28 1.26 4.59
C GLY A 416 -16.84 1.64 4.95
N GLN A 417 -16.21 2.54 4.20
CA GLN A 417 -14.86 3.04 4.50
C GLN A 417 -14.80 3.71 5.89
N THR A 418 -15.85 4.45 6.26
CA THR A 418 -15.98 5.04 7.61
C THR A 418 -16.14 3.97 8.69
N ALA A 419 -16.97 2.95 8.44
CA ALA A 419 -17.17 1.84 9.37
C ALA A 419 -15.87 1.05 9.59
N MET A 420 -15.10 0.80 8.53
CA MET A 420 -13.79 0.18 8.59
C MET A 420 -12.82 1.02 9.43
N ALA A 421 -12.68 2.31 9.13
CA ALA A 421 -11.82 3.20 9.90
C ALA A 421 -12.22 3.22 11.38
N ASN A 422 -13.51 3.29 11.70
CA ASN A 422 -14.03 3.28 13.06
C ASN A 422 -13.81 1.97 13.82
N ALA A 423 -13.65 0.85 13.12
CA ALA A 423 -13.36 -0.46 13.70
C ALA A 423 -11.89 -0.60 14.17
N ILE A 424 -10.98 0.24 13.65
CA ILE A 424 -9.56 0.19 13.97
C ILE A 424 -9.31 0.85 15.34
N SER A 425 -8.66 0.13 16.25
CA SER A 425 -8.17 0.72 17.49
C SER A 425 -6.85 1.45 17.22
N THR A 426 -6.77 2.75 17.51
CA THR A 426 -5.53 3.52 17.32
C THR A 426 -4.48 3.19 18.38
N THR A 427 -4.87 2.48 19.45
CA THR A 427 -3.92 1.94 20.44
C THR A 427 -2.95 0.93 19.85
N LEU A 428 -3.30 0.31 18.71
CA LEU A 428 -2.39 -0.54 17.93
C LEU A 428 -1.13 0.21 17.48
N PHE A 429 -1.22 1.53 17.31
CA PHE A 429 -0.13 2.40 16.85
C PHE A 429 0.62 3.09 18.00
N GLY A 430 0.36 2.68 19.25
CA GLY A 430 1.01 3.26 20.43
C GLY A 430 0.52 4.66 20.79
N ILE A 431 -0.64 5.07 20.26
CA ILE A 431 -1.30 6.34 20.58
C ILE A 431 -2.62 6.12 21.34
N PRO A 432 -3.16 7.14 22.02
CA PRO A 432 -4.48 7.05 22.64
C PRO A 432 -5.58 6.68 21.64
N GLN A 433 -6.68 6.16 22.17
CA GLN A 433 -7.84 5.81 21.35
C GLN A 433 -8.48 7.07 20.77
N ALA A 434 -8.42 7.23 19.45
CA ALA A 434 -8.99 8.37 18.76
C ALA A 434 -10.53 8.29 18.75
N PRO A 435 -11.24 9.44 18.84
CA PRO A 435 -12.67 9.50 18.62
C PRO A 435 -13.09 8.87 17.29
N GLN A 436 -14.34 8.43 17.18
CA GLN A 436 -14.88 7.92 15.92
C GLN A 436 -15.36 9.06 15.03
N VAL A 437 -15.34 8.86 13.71
CA VAL A 437 -16.04 9.74 12.76
C VAL A 437 -17.51 9.32 12.72
N THR A 438 -18.41 10.29 12.60
CA THR A 438 -19.85 10.03 12.47
C THR A 438 -20.14 9.11 11.29
N SER A 439 -20.88 8.03 11.53
CA SER A 439 -21.39 7.16 10.46
C SER A 439 -22.58 7.83 9.76
N SER A 440 -22.60 7.80 8.44
CA SER A 440 -23.75 8.23 7.63
C SER A 440 -24.87 7.19 7.58
N VAL A 441 -24.58 5.95 7.98
CA VAL A 441 -25.52 4.82 8.01
C VAL A 441 -25.74 4.36 9.44
N VAL A 442 -27.00 4.17 9.81
CA VAL A 442 -27.39 3.52 11.06
C VAL A 442 -27.47 2.01 10.84
N ALA A 443 -26.47 1.28 11.33
CA ALA A 443 -26.42 -0.17 11.31
C ALA A 443 -26.74 -0.73 12.69
N THR A 444 -27.97 -1.24 12.88
CA THR A 444 -28.42 -1.78 14.18
C THR A 444 -28.05 -3.26 14.27
N PRO A 445 -27.22 -3.69 15.25
CA PRO A 445 -26.86 -5.10 15.38
C PRO A 445 -28.09 -6.00 15.48
N THR A 446 -28.16 -7.05 14.67
CA THR A 446 -29.30 -7.97 14.69
C THR A 446 -29.32 -8.78 15.99
N PRO A 447 -30.43 -8.75 16.77
CA PRO A 447 -30.55 -9.54 17.99
C PRO A 447 -30.34 -11.03 17.73
N ASN A 448 -29.68 -11.72 18.68
CA ASN A 448 -29.38 -13.16 18.63
C ASN A 448 -28.51 -13.60 17.44
N CYS A 449 -27.92 -12.67 16.67
CA CYS A 449 -26.93 -12.99 15.66
C CYS A 449 -25.52 -13.01 16.28
N PRO A 450 -24.83 -14.17 16.36
CA PRO A 450 -23.48 -14.23 16.93
C PRO A 450 -22.49 -13.34 16.17
N ALA A 451 -22.64 -13.25 14.85
CA ALA A 451 -21.80 -12.40 14.03
C ALA A 451 -22.04 -10.89 14.27
N ALA A 452 -23.27 -10.49 14.61
CA ALA A 452 -23.55 -9.10 15.03
C ALA A 452 -22.89 -8.75 16.36
N THR A 453 -22.82 -9.73 17.28
CA THR A 453 -22.08 -9.57 18.54
C THR A 453 -20.60 -9.39 18.29
N LEU A 454 -20.03 -10.19 17.39
CA LEU A 454 -18.63 -10.07 16.99
C LEU A 454 -18.35 -8.70 16.34
N ALA A 455 -19.19 -8.24 15.41
CA ALA A 455 -19.09 -6.92 14.80
C ALA A 455 -19.09 -5.81 15.85
N ALA A 456 -20.01 -5.87 16.82
CA ALA A 456 -20.08 -4.91 17.91
C ALA A 456 -18.83 -4.91 18.80
N GLN A 457 -18.24 -6.09 19.08
CA GLN A 457 -16.98 -6.20 19.83
C GLN A 457 -15.81 -5.57 19.09
N VAL A 458 -15.72 -5.78 17.77
CA VAL A 458 -14.68 -5.15 16.94
C VAL A 458 -14.84 -3.63 16.96
N LEU A 459 -16.05 -3.12 16.70
CA LEU A 459 -16.34 -1.70 16.75
C LEU A 459 -16.07 -1.09 18.13
N ALA A 460 -16.34 -1.81 19.21
CA ALA A 460 -16.08 -1.36 20.58
C ALA A 460 -14.58 -1.16 20.86
N LYS A 461 -13.70 -2.00 20.30
CA LYS A 461 -12.24 -1.81 20.41
C LYS A 461 -11.78 -0.51 19.75
N GLY A 462 -12.44 -0.10 18.68
CA GLY A 462 -12.18 1.16 17.99
C GLY A 462 -12.84 2.38 18.63
N ARG A 463 -13.58 2.26 19.74
CA ARG A 463 -14.26 3.38 20.39
C ARG A 463 -13.42 3.99 21.51
N ALA A 464 -13.33 5.33 21.52
CA ALA A 464 -12.97 6.03 22.74
C ALA A 464 -14.06 5.81 23.79
N ILE A 465 -13.69 5.39 25.00
CA ILE A 465 -14.64 5.33 26.12
C ILE A 465 -14.99 6.77 26.47
N PRO A 466 -16.28 7.16 26.52
CA PRO A 466 -16.66 8.49 26.95
C PRO A 466 -16.06 8.73 28.34
N THR A 467 -15.17 9.71 28.48
CA THR A 467 -14.81 10.23 29.79
C THR A 467 -16.07 10.82 30.39
N THR A 468 -16.70 10.05 31.27
CA THR A 468 -17.84 10.52 32.04
C THR A 468 -17.30 11.64 32.92
N THR A 469 -17.64 12.89 32.62
CA THR A 469 -17.48 13.98 33.59
C THR A 469 -18.29 13.56 34.81
N THR A 470 -17.60 13.03 35.81
CA THR A 470 -18.24 12.43 36.96
C THR A 470 -18.67 13.58 37.86
N SER A 471 -19.94 13.99 37.76
CA SER A 471 -20.60 14.63 38.90
C SER A 471 -20.63 13.61 40.02
N THR A 472 -19.84 13.85 41.06
CA THR A 472 -19.69 12.97 42.22
C THR A 472 -21.01 12.89 42.98
N THR A 473 -21.70 11.76 42.88
CA THR A 473 -22.71 11.38 43.88
C THR A 473 -22.22 10.12 44.57
N THR A 474 -21.76 10.29 45.79
CA THR A 474 -21.30 9.24 46.69
C THR A 474 -22.47 8.34 47.07
N SER A 475 -22.39 7.05 46.74
CA SER A 475 -23.24 6.01 47.31
C SER A 475 -22.37 4.85 47.79
N THR A 476 -22.47 4.57 49.08
CA THR A 476 -21.63 3.66 49.86
C THR A 476 -22.25 2.25 49.92
N THR A 477 -21.38 1.23 49.93
CA THR A 477 -21.55 -0.15 50.51
C THR A 477 -22.42 -1.14 49.70
N THR A 478 -22.16 -2.45 49.58
CA THR A 478 -21.45 -3.41 50.44
C THR A 478 -20.97 -4.62 49.61
N THR A 479 -19.78 -5.15 49.94
CA THR A 479 -19.21 -6.38 49.35
C THR A 479 -19.56 -7.60 50.21
N THR A 480 -20.13 -8.65 49.62
CA THR A 480 -20.26 -9.97 50.26
C THR A 480 -19.27 -10.93 49.62
N THR A 481 -18.33 -11.42 50.41
CA THR A 481 -17.31 -12.40 50.03
C THR A 481 -17.86 -13.81 50.23
N THR A 482 -17.81 -14.67 49.21
CA THR A 482 -18.05 -16.12 49.37
C THR A 482 -16.80 -16.90 48.96
N THR A 483 -16.24 -17.59 49.94
CA THR A 483 -15.05 -18.45 49.85
C THR A 483 -15.45 -19.84 49.35
N ILE A 484 -14.78 -20.38 48.33
CA ILE A 484 -14.83 -21.82 47.99
C ILE A 484 -13.42 -22.30 47.62
N ALA A 485 -13.01 -23.42 48.21
CA ALA A 485 -11.86 -24.25 47.84
C ALA A 485 -12.22 -25.74 48.09
N PRO A 486 -11.41 -26.73 47.67
CA PRO A 486 -11.19 -27.19 46.30
C PRO A 486 -11.48 -28.71 46.15
N THR A 487 -11.53 -29.25 44.93
CA THR A 487 -11.43 -30.71 44.71
C THR A 487 -10.55 -31.09 43.51
N HIS A 488 -9.70 -32.09 43.73
CA HIS A 488 -8.74 -32.71 42.79
C HIS A 488 -9.31 -33.98 42.13
N ARG A 489 -8.91 -34.23 40.87
CA ARG A 489 -8.57 -35.53 40.17
C ARG A 489 -8.81 -35.34 38.65
N GLY A 490 -7.99 -35.78 37.70
CA GLY A 490 -6.80 -36.62 37.70
C GLY A 490 -6.14 -36.61 36.29
N VAL A 491 -4.99 -37.28 36.21
CA VAL A 491 -4.04 -37.34 35.08
C VAL A 491 -4.38 -38.48 34.11
N VAL A 492 -4.25 -38.28 32.78
CA VAL A 492 -3.69 -39.29 31.83
C VAL A 492 -3.04 -38.60 30.62
N ALA A 493 -1.75 -38.87 30.41
CA ALA A 493 -0.97 -38.48 29.23
C ALA A 493 -1.27 -39.38 28.01
N ARG A 494 -1.27 -38.82 26.79
CA ARG A 494 -1.29 -39.60 25.54
C ARG A 494 0.07 -39.50 24.84
N VAL A 495 0.71 -40.66 24.73
CA VAL A 495 1.88 -40.94 23.88
C VAL A 495 1.42 -40.96 22.41
N VAL A 496 2.04 -40.13 21.56
CA VAL A 496 1.85 -40.18 20.10
C VAL A 496 2.79 -41.24 19.52
N SER A 497 2.25 -42.18 18.76
CA SER A 497 3.02 -43.24 18.09
C SER A 497 3.82 -42.68 16.92
N TRP A 498 5.16 -42.68 17.06
CA TRP A 498 6.14 -42.32 16.03
C TRP A 498 6.04 -43.13 14.73
N ALA A 499 5.36 -44.29 14.75
CA ALA A 499 5.13 -45.09 13.55
C ALA A 499 4.22 -44.40 12.52
N LYS A 500 3.28 -43.57 12.96
CA LYS A 500 2.38 -42.81 12.05
C LYS A 500 3.10 -41.65 11.37
N VAL A 501 4.00 -40.98 12.09
CA VAL A 501 4.82 -39.88 11.54
C VAL A 501 5.81 -40.43 10.52
N LEU A 502 6.45 -41.58 10.81
CA LEU A 502 7.37 -42.22 9.88
C LEU A 502 6.68 -42.72 8.59
N GLY A 503 5.44 -43.24 8.70
CA GLY A 503 4.64 -43.64 7.55
C GLY A 503 4.30 -42.48 6.60
N ILE A 504 3.98 -41.31 7.15
CA ILE A 504 3.69 -40.09 6.37
C ILE A 504 4.96 -39.61 5.65
N VAL A 505 6.12 -39.60 6.33
CA VAL A 505 7.39 -39.18 5.72
C VAL A 505 7.79 -40.10 4.56
N LEU A 506 7.62 -41.43 4.70
CA LEU A 506 7.93 -42.38 3.65
C LEU A 506 6.99 -42.25 2.43
N ALA A 507 5.71 -41.95 2.65
CA ALA A 507 4.75 -41.68 1.57
C ALA A 507 5.11 -40.43 0.78
N VAL A 508 5.52 -39.35 1.45
CA VAL A 508 5.96 -38.10 0.81
C VAL A 508 7.23 -38.32 -0.02
N LEU A 509 8.20 -39.10 0.49
CA LEU A 509 9.42 -39.43 -0.26
C LEU A 509 9.14 -40.26 -1.52
N ALA A 510 8.19 -41.21 -1.46
CA ALA A 510 7.79 -42.00 -2.62
C ALA A 510 7.17 -41.12 -3.72
N VAL A 511 6.32 -40.15 -3.34
CA VAL A 511 5.71 -39.19 -4.29
C VAL A 511 6.79 -38.31 -4.93
N ILE A 512 7.77 -37.83 -4.15
CA ILE A 512 8.90 -37.04 -4.68
C ILE A 512 9.71 -37.84 -5.71
N VAL A 513 9.99 -39.12 -5.47
CA VAL A 513 10.70 -40.00 -6.42
C VAL A 513 9.93 -40.18 -7.73
N VAL A 514 8.60 -40.31 -7.67
CA VAL A 514 7.74 -40.40 -8.86
C VAL A 514 7.77 -39.09 -9.65
N ILE A 515 7.66 -37.94 -8.98
CA ILE A 515 7.73 -36.62 -9.62
C ILE A 515 9.10 -36.42 -10.31
N LEU A 516 10.19 -36.83 -9.67
CA LEU A 516 11.54 -36.74 -10.25
C LEU A 516 11.71 -37.65 -11.47
N ARG A 517 11.14 -38.87 -11.45
CA ARG A 517 11.12 -39.76 -12.63
C ARG A 517 10.33 -39.17 -13.79
N ILE A 518 9.16 -38.57 -13.52
CA ILE A 518 8.35 -37.90 -14.54
C ILE A 518 9.10 -36.70 -15.14
N ARG A 519 9.74 -35.88 -14.31
CA ARG A 519 10.56 -34.74 -14.76
C ARG A 519 11.74 -35.17 -15.63
N ARG A 520 12.45 -36.25 -15.25
CA ARG A 520 13.54 -36.83 -16.08
C ARG A 520 13.02 -37.32 -17.44
N ARG A 521 11.87 -38.01 -17.46
CA ARG A 521 11.25 -38.51 -18.71
C ARG A 521 10.82 -37.36 -19.62
N ARG A 522 10.22 -36.30 -19.08
CA ARG A 522 9.85 -35.08 -19.83
C ARG A 522 11.07 -34.35 -20.40
N ARG A 523 12.18 -34.24 -19.65
CA ARG A 523 13.43 -33.66 -20.16
C ARG A 523 14.03 -34.48 -21.30
N ALA A 524 14.00 -35.81 -21.21
CA ALA A 524 14.48 -36.69 -22.28
C ALA A 524 13.65 -36.55 -23.57
N ILE A 525 12.32 -36.41 -23.45
CA ILE A 525 11.42 -36.16 -24.60
C ILE A 525 11.74 -34.82 -25.26
N ARG A 526 11.89 -33.74 -24.48
CA ARG A 526 12.23 -32.41 -25.03
C ARG A 526 13.57 -32.41 -25.78
N ARG A 527 14.59 -33.08 -25.25
CA ARG A 527 15.89 -33.22 -25.93
C ARG A 527 15.76 -33.98 -27.26
N ARG A 528 14.95 -35.04 -27.32
CA ARG A 528 14.68 -35.77 -28.58
C ARG A 528 13.89 -34.93 -29.59
N GLN A 529 12.97 -34.09 -29.13
CA GLN A 529 12.22 -33.16 -30.00
C GLN A 529 13.11 -32.05 -30.56
N GLN A 530 13.98 -31.47 -29.74
CA GLN A 530 14.96 -30.46 -30.17
C GLN A 530 15.98 -31.03 -31.16
N ALA A 531 16.49 -32.24 -30.93
CA ALA A 531 17.39 -32.91 -31.88
C ALA A 531 16.70 -33.21 -33.22
N ARG A 532 15.41 -33.57 -33.21
CA ARG A 532 14.62 -33.78 -34.44
C ARG A 532 14.32 -32.48 -35.19
N ALA A 533 14.15 -31.36 -34.48
CA ALA A 533 13.96 -30.04 -35.08
C ALA A 533 15.25 -29.54 -35.77
N ALA A 534 16.41 -29.68 -35.10
CA ALA A 534 17.71 -29.30 -35.66
C ALA A 534 18.08 -30.08 -36.95
N ILE A 535 17.69 -31.35 -37.05
CA ILE A 535 17.90 -32.16 -38.28
C ILE A 535 16.94 -31.73 -39.41
N ARG A 536 15.78 -31.16 -39.08
CA ARG A 536 14.78 -30.71 -40.06
C ARG A 536 15.17 -29.38 -40.72
N ASP A 537 15.84 -28.48 -39.99
CA ASP A 537 16.32 -27.21 -40.53
C ASP A 537 17.54 -27.35 -41.45
N TYR A 538 18.30 -28.45 -41.34
CA TYR A 538 19.46 -28.72 -42.21
C TYR A 538 19.08 -29.27 -43.60
N ARG A 539 17.81 -29.63 -43.84
CA ARG A 539 17.32 -30.22 -45.11
C ARG A 539 16.40 -29.31 -45.92
N ARG A 540 16.23 -28.04 -45.55
CA ARG A 540 15.48 -27.08 -46.38
C ARG A 540 16.38 -26.56 -47.52
N PRO A 541 15.98 -26.68 -48.81
CA PRO A 541 16.66 -26.00 -49.90
C PRO A 541 16.40 -24.49 -49.77
N GLY A 542 17.45 -23.69 -49.63
CA GLY A 542 17.36 -22.21 -49.60
C GLY A 542 18.07 -21.49 -48.45
N GLY A 543 18.89 -22.16 -47.64
CA GLY A 543 19.75 -21.48 -46.66
C GLY A 543 20.89 -20.68 -47.34
N PRO A 544 21.24 -19.49 -46.83
CA PRO A 544 22.33 -18.68 -47.39
C PRO A 544 23.69 -19.38 -47.22
N PRO A 545 24.65 -19.18 -48.14
CA PRO A 545 25.95 -19.80 -48.05
C PRO A 545 26.72 -19.26 -46.82
N PRO A 546 27.59 -20.08 -46.20
CA PRO A 546 28.36 -19.66 -45.04
C PRO A 546 29.34 -18.53 -45.41
N PRO A 547 29.63 -17.60 -44.48
CA PRO A 547 30.58 -16.53 -44.72
C PRO A 547 31.99 -17.11 -44.94
N GLY A 548 32.65 -16.61 -45.99
CA GLY A 548 33.93 -17.10 -46.49
C GLY A 548 35.03 -17.12 -45.44
N GLY A 549 35.49 -18.31 -45.09
CA GLY A 549 36.78 -18.53 -44.45
C GLY A 549 37.87 -18.64 -45.51
N SER A 550 38.79 -17.67 -45.54
CA SER A 550 40.02 -17.77 -46.32
C SER A 550 40.87 -18.95 -45.85
N PRO A 551 41.32 -19.87 -46.73
CA PRO A 551 42.40 -20.77 -46.40
C PRO A 551 43.72 -20.09 -46.79
N ARG A 552 44.51 -19.79 -45.74
CA ARG A 552 45.95 -19.67 -45.85
C ARG A 552 46.51 -20.83 -46.67
N ARG A 553 47.34 -20.49 -47.66
CA ARG A 553 48.34 -21.38 -48.27
C ARG A 553 49.08 -22.17 -47.19
N ARG A 554 49.25 -23.47 -47.41
CA ARG A 554 50.50 -24.20 -47.10
C ARG A 554 50.52 -25.55 -47.83
N ARG A 555 51.43 -25.56 -48.82
CA ARG A 555 52.15 -26.67 -49.47
C ARG A 555 51.36 -27.89 -49.94
#